data_AF-A0A9D4GSL0-F1
#
_entry.id   AF-A0A9D4GSL0-F1
#
_cell.length_a   1.000
_cell.length_b   1.000
_cell.length_c   1.000
_cell.angle_alpha   90.00
_cell.angle_beta   90.00
_cell.angle_gamma   90.00
#
_symmetry.space_group_name_H-M   'P 1'
#
loop_
_entity.id
_entity.type
_entity.pdbx_description
1 polymer ?
#
loop_
_entity_poly.entity_id
_entity_poly.type
_entity_poly.pdbx_seq_one_letter_code
_entity_poly.pdbx_strand_id
1 'polypeptide(L)' 'MVRRQWKHLAGTALNVFEQFPPEVVSKRRKLLPKMKEARAKGKESWIAYDTLYVDGRPVRD' A
#
# COMPACT_ATOMS: atom_id res chain seq x y z
N MET A 1 16.20 -7.51 9.48
CA MET A 1 14.90 -7.36 8.77
C MET A 1 15.14 -6.61 7.47
N VAL A 2 14.99 -7.27 6.32
CA VAL A 2 15.37 -6.78 4.97
C VAL A 2 14.78 -5.40 4.66
N ARG A 3 13.53 -5.16 5.09
CA ARG A 3 12.88 -3.85 4.91
C ARG A 3 13.67 -2.70 5.51
N ARG A 4 14.31 -2.82 6.68
CA ARG A 4 15.05 -1.71 7.30
C ARG A 4 16.29 -1.28 6.52
N GLN A 5 16.81 -2.16 5.66
CA GLN A 5 17.99 -1.94 4.83
C GLN A 5 17.67 -1.32 3.46
N TRP A 6 16.40 -1.02 3.15
CA TRP A 6 15.98 -0.49 1.85
C TRP A 6 16.77 0.76 1.41
N LYS A 7 17.24 1.57 2.37
CA LYS A 7 18.04 2.78 2.09
C LYS A 7 19.34 2.48 1.34
N HIS A 8 19.89 1.28 1.48
CA HIS A 8 21.09 0.84 0.75
C HIS A 8 20.82 0.51 -0.72
N LEU A 9 19.55 0.44 -1.13
CA LEU A 9 19.15 0.21 -2.53
C LEU A 9 18.83 1.53 -3.27
N ALA A 10 19.02 2.69 -2.61
CA ALA A 10 18.83 3.99 -3.23
C ALA A 10 19.75 4.16 -4.45
N GLY A 11 19.18 4.58 -5.58
CA GLY A 11 19.91 4.71 -6.86
C GLY A 11 19.96 3.42 -7.70
N THR A 12 19.42 2.30 -7.20
CA THR A 12 19.27 1.06 -7.98
C THR A 12 17.86 0.91 -8.53
N ALA A 13 17.67 0.01 -9.50
CA ALA A 13 16.34 -0.37 -10.01
C ALA A 13 15.59 -1.37 -9.08
N LEU A 14 16.20 -1.77 -7.97
CA LEU A 14 15.64 -2.78 -7.07
C LEU A 14 14.63 -2.15 -6.11
N ASN A 15 13.49 -2.82 -5.93
CA ASN A 15 12.45 -2.43 -4.99
C ASN A 15 12.23 -3.53 -3.96
N VAL A 16 12.01 -3.13 -2.70
CA VAL A 16 11.68 -4.05 -1.61
C VAL A 16 10.19 -4.02 -1.37
N PHE A 17 9.55 -5.17 -1.57
CA PHE A 17 8.14 -5.35 -1.25
C PHE A 17 8.01 -6.31 -0.06
N GLU A 18 7.02 -6.06 0.79
CA GLU A 18 6.59 -7.04 1.78
C GLU A 18 5.88 -8.20 1.06
N GLN A 19 6.32 -9.42 1.34
CA GLN A 19 5.61 -10.61 0.88
C GLN A 19 4.43 -10.84 1.83
N PHE A 20 3.22 -10.72 1.29
CA PHE A 20 2.00 -11.01 2.02
C PHE A 20 1.40 -12.34 1.56
N PRO A 21 0.63 -13.01 2.43
CA PRO A 21 -0.18 -14.15 2.03
C PRO A 21 -1.10 -13.82 0.83
N PRO A 22 -1.42 -14.79 -0.04
CA PRO A 22 -2.24 -14.57 -1.24
C PRO A 22 -3.58 -13.88 -0.98
N GLU A 23 -4.23 -14.19 0.14
CA GLU A 23 -5.50 -13.60 0.56
C GLU A 23 -5.39 -12.09 0.83
N VAL A 24 -4.26 -11.65 1.41
CA VAL A 24 -3.97 -10.24 1.65
C VAL A 24 -3.70 -9.54 0.33
N VAL A 25 -2.91 -10.15 -0.56
CA VAL A 25 -2.64 -9.61 -1.90
C VAL A 25 -3.94 -9.44 -2.69
N SER A 26 -4.84 -10.42 -2.63
CA SER A 26 -6.15 -10.38 -3.29
C SER A 26 -7.01 -9.22 -2.76
N LYS A 27 -7.10 -9.05 -1.44
CA LYS A 27 -7.80 -7.90 -0.83
C LYS A 27 -7.20 -6.56 -1.25
N ARG A 28 -5.86 -6.43 -1.20
CA ARG A 28 -5.15 -5.21 -1.63
C ARG A 28 -5.49 -4.82 -3.06
N ARG A 29 -5.53 -5.80 -3.98
CA ARG A 29 -5.89 -5.55 -5.40
C ARG A 29 -7.28 -4.91 -5.55
N LYS A 30 -8.25 -5.32 -4.72
CA LYS A 30 -9.61 -4.74 -4.72
C LYS A 30 -9.66 -3.31 -4.17
N LEU A 31 -8.71 -2.95 -3.28
CA LEU A 31 -8.63 -1.63 -2.67
C LEU A 31 -7.89 -0.59 -3.53
N LEU A 32 -7.03 -1.04 -4.46
CA LEU A 32 -6.26 -0.15 -5.32
C LEU A 32 -7.11 0.85 -6.13
N PRO A 33 -8.24 0.47 -6.76
CA PRO A 33 -9.10 1.42 -7.45
C PRO A 33 -9.66 2.50 -6.51
N LYS A 34 -10.20 2.10 -5.35
CA LYS A 34 -10.74 3.03 -4.34
C LYS A 34 -9.67 4.00 -3.83
N MET A 35 -8.44 3.52 -3.63
CA MET A 35 -7.30 4.37 -3.27
C MET A 35 -6.98 5.38 -4.37
N LYS A 36 -6.95 4.96 -5.64
CA LYS A 36 -6.71 5.86 -6.77
C LYS A 36 -7.79 6.94 -6.88
N GLU A 37 -9.06 6.56 -6.70
CA GLU A 37 -10.18 7.52 -6.67
C GLU A 37 -10.07 8.53 -5.52
N ALA A 38 -9.67 8.08 -4.32
CA ALA A 38 -9.45 8.97 -3.19
C ALA A 38 -8.32 9.99 -3.49
N ARG A 39 -7.22 9.54 -4.08
CA ARG A 39 -6.12 10.42 -4.52
C ARG A 39 -6.55 11.40 -5.60
N ALA A 40 -7.35 10.95 -6.56
CA ALA A 40 -7.89 11.83 -7.60
C ALA A 40 -8.79 12.94 -7.03
N LYS A 41 -9.44 12.69 -5.87
CA LYS A 41 -10.22 13.67 -5.11
C LYS A 41 -9.37 14.53 -4.17
N GLY A 42 -8.04 14.47 -4.25
CA GLY A 42 -7.12 15.24 -3.41
C GLY A 42 -6.97 14.72 -1.97
N LYS A 43 -7.44 13.50 -1.69
CA LYS A 43 -7.40 12.92 -0.34
C LYS A 43 -6.11 12.15 -0.09
N GLU A 44 -5.60 12.24 1.14
CA GLU A 44 -4.48 11.41 1.56
C GLU A 44 -4.95 9.96 1.69
N SER A 45 -4.28 9.02 1.02
CA SER A 45 -4.68 7.61 1.08
C SER A 45 -3.55 6.62 0.86
N TRP A 46 -3.58 5.56 1.66
CA TRP A 46 -2.61 4.45 1.64
C TRP A 46 -3.28 3.12 2.05
N ILE A 47 -2.68 2.00 1.66
CA ILE A 47 -3.11 0.67 2.08
C ILE A 47 -2.07 0.10 3.04
N ALA A 48 -2.46 -0.12 4.29
CA ALA A 48 -1.66 -0.82 5.29
C ALA A 48 -2.21 -2.24 5.45
N TYR A 49 -1.35 -3.25 5.28
CA TYR A 49 -1.74 -4.66 5.24
C TYR A 49 -2.88 -4.92 4.23
N ASP A 50 -4.11 -5.17 4.67
CA ASP A 50 -5.31 -5.37 3.84
C ASP A 50 -6.38 -4.29 4.04
N THR A 51 -6.02 -3.14 4.63
CA THR A 51 -6.95 -2.05 4.96
C THR A 51 -6.57 -0.76 4.22
N LEU A 52 -7.56 -0.14 3.58
CA LEU A 52 -7.43 1.19 2.97
C LEU A 52 -7.69 2.27 4.01
N TYR A 53 -6.81 3.27 4.07
CA TYR A 53 -7.00 4.49 4.85
C TYR A 53 -7.21 5.67 3.91
N VAL A 54 -8.18 6.52 4.24
CA VAL A 54 -8.45 7.80 3.58
C VAL A 54 -8.57 8.87 4.64
N ASP A 55 -7.77 9.94 4.51
CA ASP A 55 -7.67 11.04 5.50
C ASP A 55 -7.49 10.50 6.94
N GLY A 56 -6.60 9.50 7.08
CA GLY A 56 -6.30 8.85 8.35
C GLY A 56 -7.35 7.86 8.88
N ARG A 57 -8.48 7.67 8.19
CA ARG A 57 -9.58 6.80 8.64
C ARG A 57 -9.65 5.50 7.83
N PRO A 58 -9.84 4.34 8.48
CA PRO A 58 -10.01 3.08 7.76
C PRO A 58 -11.33 3.09 7.00
N VAL A 59 -11.25 2.83 5.70
CA VAL A 59 -12.42 2.58 4.85
C VAL A 59 -12.82 1.13 5.05
N ARG A 60 -13.99 0.92 5.64
CA ARG A 60 -14.64 -0.38 5.69
C ARG A 60 -15.56 -0.50 4.49
N ASP A 61 -15.58 -1.67 3.86
CA ASP A 61 -16.64 -2.04 2.90
C ASP A 61 -17.97 -2.19 3.65
#